data_AF-A0A1C3NVL4-F1
#
_entry.id   AF-A0A1C3NVL4-F1
#
_cell.length_a   1.000
_cell.length_b   1.000
_cell.length_c   1.000
_cell.angle_alpha   90.00
_cell.angle_beta   90.00
_cell.angle_gamma   90.00
#
_symmetry.space_group_name_H-M   'P 1'
#
loop_
_entity.id
_entity.type
_entity.pdbx_description
1 polymer ?
#
loop_
_entity_poly.entity_id
_entity_poly.type
_entity_poly.pdbx_seq_one_letter_code
_entity_poly.pdbx_strand_id
1 'polypeptide(L)'
;MPGTWPTWAVDADGDGTASPWDAPDAITAQGKFMCHLADAARTGLVTGRLSGDPTSLALAGYNAGFGAVTAAGGVPAIPQTRGYVRSILAAVPSYS
;
A
#
# COMPACT_ATOMS: atom_id res chain seq x y z
N MET A 1 12.69 -1.96 -3.35
CA MET A 1 12.17 -2.87 -2.29
C MET A 1 12.62 -4.30 -2.58
N PRO A 2 13.83 -4.73 -2.18
CA PRO A 2 14.24 -6.14 -2.34
C PRO A 2 13.58 -7.09 -1.31
N GLY A 3 13.27 -6.60 -0.10
CA GLY A 3 12.82 -7.45 1.00
C GLY A 3 11.33 -7.81 1.02
N THR A 4 10.47 -6.99 0.43
CA THR A 4 9.02 -7.27 0.34
C THR A 4 8.62 -7.95 -0.95
N TRP A 5 9.44 -7.83 -2.00
CA TRP A 5 9.19 -8.42 -3.32
C TRP A 5 8.88 -9.92 -3.25
N PRO A 6 9.66 -10.77 -2.55
CA PRO A 6 9.41 -12.22 -2.53
C PRO A 6 8.03 -12.61 -2.00
N THR A 7 7.39 -11.77 -1.19
CA THR A 7 6.05 -12.04 -0.64
C THR A 7 4.94 -11.78 -1.67
N TRP A 8 5.16 -10.86 -2.60
CA TRP A 8 4.14 -10.38 -3.53
C TRP A 8 4.40 -10.74 -4.99
N ALA A 9 5.62 -11.19 -5.29
CA ALA A 9 6.05 -11.63 -6.62
C ALA A 9 5.07 -12.67 -7.18
N VAL A 10 4.68 -12.44 -8.44
CA VAL A 10 3.80 -13.31 -9.19
C VAL A 10 4.23 -13.21 -10.65
N ASP A 11 4.35 -14.36 -11.31
CA ASP A 11 4.41 -14.47 -12.76
C ASP A 11 2.96 -14.34 -13.26
N ALA A 12 2.59 -13.13 -13.68
CA ALA A 12 1.22 -12.74 -13.98
C ALA A 12 0.84 -13.01 -15.43
N ASP A 13 1.80 -13.04 -16.35
CA ASP A 13 1.58 -13.31 -17.78
C ASP A 13 1.97 -14.73 -18.21
N GLY A 14 2.60 -15.51 -17.31
CA GLY A 14 2.91 -16.92 -17.50
C GLY A 14 4.18 -17.15 -18.31
N ASP A 15 5.12 -16.20 -18.33
CA ASP A 15 6.38 -16.31 -19.08
C ASP A 15 7.45 -17.18 -18.38
N GLY A 16 7.14 -17.64 -17.15
CA GLY A 16 8.01 -18.48 -16.32
C GLY A 16 8.91 -17.71 -15.36
N THR A 17 8.81 -16.38 -15.33
CA THR A 17 9.59 -15.49 -14.48
C THR A 17 8.66 -14.58 -13.68
N ALA A 18 8.96 -14.35 -12.40
CA ALA A 18 8.33 -13.28 -11.62
C ALA A 18 9.31 -12.12 -11.48
N SER A 19 9.18 -11.10 -12.33
CA SER A 19 10.13 -10.00 -12.48
C SER A 19 9.54 -8.64 -12.05
N PRO A 20 10.22 -7.86 -11.19
CA PRO A 20 9.78 -6.50 -10.87
C PRO A 20 9.98 -5.53 -12.06
N TRP A 21 10.64 -5.98 -13.12
CA TRP A 21 10.86 -5.23 -14.36
C TRP A 21 9.89 -5.63 -15.47
N ASP A 22 9.05 -6.64 -15.23
CA ASP A 22 7.93 -7.00 -16.08
C ASP A 22 6.68 -6.24 -15.60
N ALA A 23 5.95 -5.63 -16.54
CA ALA A 23 4.81 -4.78 -16.21
C ALA A 23 3.61 -5.56 -15.66
N PRO A 24 3.09 -6.61 -16.35
CA PRO A 24 2.13 -7.56 -15.80
C PRO A 24 2.44 -7.99 -14.36
N ASP A 25 3.67 -8.42 -14.10
CA ASP A 25 4.09 -8.93 -12.78
C ASP A 25 4.10 -7.83 -11.73
N ALA A 26 4.75 -6.71 -12.04
CA ALA A 26 4.92 -5.60 -11.11
C ALA A 26 3.57 -4.97 -10.72
N ILE A 27 2.68 -4.78 -11.70
CA ILE A 27 1.34 -4.21 -11.46
C ILE A 27 0.50 -5.18 -10.61
N THR A 28 0.54 -6.48 -10.93
CA THR A 28 -0.24 -7.48 -10.18
C THR A 28 0.28 -7.63 -8.75
N ALA A 29 1.59 -7.69 -8.55
CA ALA A 29 2.21 -7.72 -7.24
C ALA A 29 1.86 -6.46 -6.42
N GLN A 30 1.92 -5.27 -7.06
CA GLN A 30 1.55 -4.01 -6.44
C GLN A 30 0.07 -3.99 -6.03
N GLY A 31 -0.83 -4.50 -6.87
CA GLY A 31 -2.26 -4.62 -6.56
C GLY A 31 -2.51 -5.50 -5.34
N LYS A 32 -1.90 -6.69 -5.30
CA LYS A 32 -2.00 -7.62 -4.16
C LYS A 32 -1.50 -6.98 -2.87
N PHE A 33 -0.36 -6.30 -2.92
CA PHE A 33 0.18 -5.62 -1.75
C PHE A 33 -0.75 -4.50 -1.24
N MET A 34 -1.30 -3.69 -2.15
CA MET A 34 -2.28 -2.65 -1.76
C MET A 34 -3.56 -3.23 -1.17
N CYS A 35 -4.07 -4.35 -1.70
CA CYS A 35 -5.21 -5.06 -1.12
C CYS A 35 -4.93 -5.50 0.33
N HIS A 36 -3.76 -6.09 0.57
CA HIS A 36 -3.34 -6.49 1.92
C HIS A 36 -3.27 -5.30 2.90
N LEU A 37 -2.71 -4.17 2.49
CA LEU A 37 -2.64 -2.96 3.32
C LEU A 37 -4.04 -2.38 3.58
N ALA A 38 -4.94 -2.42 2.59
CA ALA A 38 -6.31 -1.97 2.74
C ALA A 38 -7.08 -2.85 3.74
N ASP A 39 -6.88 -4.17 3.71
CA ASP A 39 -7.49 -5.09 4.68
C ASP A 39 -6.96 -4.85 6.09
N ALA A 40 -5.64 -4.66 6.24
CA ALA A 40 -5.05 -4.31 7.53
C ALA A 40 -5.62 -2.98 8.08
N ALA A 41 -5.83 -1.98 7.22
CA ALA A 41 -6.47 -0.72 7.58
C ALA A 41 -7.91 -0.92 8.03
N ARG A 42 -8.72 -1.67 7.28
CA ARG A 42 -10.12 -1.99 7.63
C ARG A 42 -10.20 -2.72 8.97
N THR A 43 -9.35 -3.73 9.21
CA THR A 43 -9.29 -4.43 10.50
C THR A 43 -8.94 -3.48 11.64
N GLY A 44 -7.97 -2.59 11.44
CA GLY A 44 -7.60 -1.59 12.44
C GLY A 44 -8.74 -0.63 12.77
N LEU A 45 -9.50 -0.19 11.76
CA LEU A 45 -10.68 0.67 11.92
C LEU A 45 -11.81 -0.06 12.66
N VAL A 46 -12.15 -1.28 12.26
CA VAL A 46 -13.21 -2.09 12.89
C VAL A 46 -12.89 -2.38 14.36
N THR A 47 -11.62 -2.61 14.68
CA THR A 47 -11.19 -2.88 16.07
C THR A 47 -10.97 -1.61 16.91
N GLY A 48 -11.17 -0.42 16.33
CA GLY A 48 -10.95 0.86 17.00
C GLY A 48 -9.48 1.18 17.28
N ARG A 49 -8.53 0.39 16.74
CA ARG A 49 -7.09 0.61 16.90
C ARG A 49 -6.55 1.71 15.98
N LEU A 50 -7.20 1.92 14.84
CA LEU A 50 -6.86 2.96 13.88
C LEU A 50 -8.03 3.92 13.72
N SER A 51 -7.70 5.13 13.28
CA SER A 51 -8.66 6.17 12.91
C SER A 51 -8.27 6.79 11.56
N GLY A 52 -9.26 7.26 10.81
CA GLY A 52 -9.08 7.90 9.50
C GLY A 52 -9.70 7.12 8.35
N ASP A 53 -9.34 7.51 7.13
CA ASP A 53 -9.82 6.91 5.89
C ASP A 53 -8.98 5.66 5.52
N PRO A 54 -9.60 4.51 5.19
CA PRO A 54 -8.88 3.28 4.89
C PRO A 54 -7.90 3.40 3.71
N THR A 55 -8.24 4.17 2.67
CA THR A 55 -7.35 4.40 1.53
C THR A 55 -6.10 5.17 1.96
N SER A 56 -6.28 6.22 2.75
CA SER A 56 -5.20 7.03 3.31
C SER A 56 -4.27 6.21 4.20
N LEU A 57 -4.82 5.31 5.02
CA LEU A 57 -4.05 4.40 5.88
C LEU A 57 -3.25 3.37 5.07
N ALA A 58 -3.85 2.80 4.01
CA ALA A 58 -3.15 1.88 3.12
C ALA A 58 -1.98 2.58 2.39
N LEU A 59 -2.21 3.79 1.85
CA LEU A 59 -1.17 4.60 1.20
C LEU A 59 -0.05 4.99 2.17
N ALA A 60 -0.40 5.32 3.42
CA ALA A 60 0.60 5.57 4.46
C ALA A 60 1.41 4.31 4.79
N GLY A 61 0.75 3.15 4.87
CA GLY A 61 1.40 1.86 5.09
C GLY A 61 2.34 1.46 3.96
N TYR A 62 2.02 1.84 2.71
CA TYR A 62 2.90 1.62 1.57
C TYR A 62 4.17 2.47 1.66
N ASN A 63 4.05 3.75 2.04
CA ASN A 63 5.18 4.68 2.09
C ASN A 63 6.07 4.51 3.33
N ALA A 64 5.46 4.34 4.50
CA ALA A 64 6.17 4.32 5.81
C ALA A 64 6.21 2.94 6.47
N GLY A 65 5.56 1.93 5.88
CA GLY A 65 5.31 0.64 6.52
C GLY A 65 4.08 0.66 7.43
N PHE A 66 3.31 -0.42 7.43
CA PHE A 66 2.07 -0.50 8.20
C PHE A 66 2.30 -0.50 9.73
N GLY A 67 3.49 -0.90 10.18
CA GLY A 67 3.89 -0.77 11.59
C GLY A 67 3.89 0.67 12.09
N ALA A 68 4.29 1.64 11.25
CA ALA A 68 4.25 3.06 11.60
C ALA A 68 2.82 3.60 11.69
N VAL A 69 1.92 3.09 10.84
CA VAL A 69 0.48 3.41 10.89
C VAL A 69 -0.14 2.92 12.20
N THR A 70 0.15 1.66 12.57
CA THR A 70 -0.31 1.08 13.83
C THR A 70 0.23 1.84 15.05
N ALA A 71 1.53 2.17 15.05
CA ALA A 71 2.14 2.92 16.15
C ALA A 71 1.55 4.34 16.31
N ALA A 72 1.12 4.95 15.21
CA ALA A 72 0.49 6.27 15.21
C ALA A 72 -1.02 6.26 15.45
N GLY A 73 -1.68 5.09 15.40
CA GLY A 73 -3.15 4.99 15.44
C GLY A 73 -3.86 5.59 14.22
N GLY A 74 -3.14 5.80 13.12
CA GLY A 74 -3.61 6.55 11.95
C GLY A 74 -2.47 6.89 10.98
N VAL A 75 -2.66 7.91 10.13
CA VAL A 75 -1.57 8.39 9.26
C VAL A 75 -0.46 9.01 10.11
N PRO A 76 0.79 8.48 10.08
CA PRO A 76 1.87 8.94 10.95
C PRO A 76 2.25 10.39 10.68
N ALA A 77 2.79 11.06 11.70
CA ALA A 77 3.22 12.46 11.63
C ALA A 77 4.55 12.67 10.89
N ILE A 78 4.76 11.92 9.80
CA ILE A 78 5.95 11.96 8.96
C ILE A 78 5.64 12.88 7.77
N PRO A 79 6.38 13.99 7.56
CA PRO A 79 6.10 14.95 6.48
C PRO A 79 6.05 14.30 5.09
N GLN A 80 7.01 13.42 4.80
CA GLN A 80 7.07 12.68 3.56
C GLN A 80 5.79 11.85 3.33
N THR A 81 5.36 11.07 4.32
CA THR A 81 4.17 10.20 4.23
C THR A 81 2.89 11.00 4.05
N ARG A 82 2.73 12.10 4.79
CA ARG A 82 1.57 12.99 4.62
C ARG A 82 1.54 13.63 3.24
N GLY A 83 2.71 14.03 2.71
CA GLY A 83 2.86 14.52 1.35
C GLY A 83 2.49 13.45 0.32
N TYR A 84 2.99 12.23 0.50
CA TYR A 84 2.71 11.08 -0.36
C TYR A 84 1.20 10.80 -0.46
N VAL A 85 0.53 10.61 0.68
CA VAL A 85 -0.92 10.37 0.74
C VAL A 85 -1.69 11.48 0.04
N ARG A 86 -1.37 12.74 0.33
CA ARG A 86 -2.02 13.91 -0.30
C ARG A 86 -1.85 13.92 -1.81
N SER A 87 -0.62 13.69 -2.30
CA SER A 87 -0.31 13.76 -3.72
C SER A 87 -1.07 12.71 -4.54
N ILE A 88 -1.17 11.48 -4.03
CA ILE A 88 -1.88 10.40 -4.71
C ILE A 88 -3.38 10.64 -4.71
N LEU A 89 -3.96 10.99 -3.56
CA LEU A 89 -5.40 11.28 -3.47
C LEU A 89 -5.81 12.45 -4.38
N ALA A 90 -4.95 13.46 -4.55
CA ALA A 90 -5.19 14.55 -5.48
C ALA A 90 -5.12 14.11 -6.95
N ALA A 91 -4.36 13.05 -7.27
CA ALA A 91 -4.23 12.52 -8.62
C ALA A 91 -5.38 11.56 -9.00
N VAL A 92 -6.03 10.89 -8.03
CA VAL A 92 -7.10 9.90 -8.26
C VAL A 92 -8.17 10.36 -9.26
N PRO A 93 -8.73 11.59 -9.21
CA PRO A 93 -9.75 12.03 -10.17
C PRO A 93 -9.29 12.07 -11.63
N SER A 94 -7.98 12.01 -11.90
CA SER A 94 -7.44 11.95 -13.26
C SER A 94 -7.43 10.53 -13.85
N TYR A 95 -7.77 9.51 -13.06
CA TYR A 95 -7.69 8.09 -13.42
C TYR A 95 -9.02 7.33 -13.16
N SER A 96 -10.12 8.06 -12.97
CA SER A 96 -11.46 7.54 -12.66
C SER A 96 -12.43 7.64 -13.82
#